data_AF-A0A5E4LIC6-F1
#
_entry.id   AF-A0A5E4LIC6-F1
#
_cell.length_a   1.000
_cell.length_b   1.000
_cell.length_c   1.000
_cell.angle_alpha   90.00
_cell.angle_beta   90.00
_cell.angle_gamma   90.00
#
_symmetry.space_group_name_H-M   'P 1'
#
loop_
_entity.id
_entity.type
_entity.pdbx_description
1 polymer ?
#
loop_
_entity_poly.entity_id
_entity_poly.type
_entity_poly.pdbx_seq_one_letter_code
_entity_poly.pdbx_strand_id
1 'polypeptide(L)'
;MVLYYNIYGDWEKAGELSGDAEGVKMLEPYLKAWILKGLVPDKYMFKVVYNVAVVTPVVQKYVEALKPGMSAEDIHNLAFTVAKENGVEAKEVFKQMYQWLIDANMGPRLGKLIYAIGADKVKKALGA
;
A
#
# COMPACT_ATOMS: atom_id res chain seq x y z
N MET A 1 -1.96 0.22 12.49
CA MET A 1 -3.03 1.17 12.79
C MET A 1 -3.31 2.16 11.66
N VAL A 2 -2.58 3.29 11.52
CA VAL A 2 -2.89 4.33 10.51
C VAL A 2 -2.91 3.78 9.07
N LEU A 3 -1.94 2.93 8.73
CA LEU A 3 -1.89 2.25 7.43
C LEU A 3 -3.18 1.46 7.13
N TYR A 4 -3.64 0.64 8.09
CA TYR A 4 -4.85 -0.17 7.92
C TYR A 4 -6.11 0.70 7.87
N TYR A 5 -6.19 1.76 8.68
CA TYR A 5 -7.29 2.71 8.61
C TYR A 5 -7.37 3.38 7.23
N ASN A 6 -6.25 3.81 6.64
CA ASN A 6 -6.25 4.41 5.32
C ASN A 6 -6.66 3.43 4.21
N ILE A 7 -6.39 2.14 4.38
CA ILE A 7 -6.79 1.10 3.42
C ILE A 7 -8.29 0.79 3.54
N TYR A 8 -8.81 0.68 4.76
CA TYR A 8 -10.16 0.13 5.02
C TYR A 8 -11.20 1.17 5.44
N GLY A 9 -10.79 2.37 5.84
CA GLY A 9 -11.66 3.43 6.38
C GLY A 9 -12.31 3.08 7.73
N ASP A 10 -11.83 2.05 8.41
CA ASP A 10 -12.51 1.37 9.51
C ASP A 10 -11.54 1.09 10.66
N TRP A 11 -11.84 1.63 11.85
CA TRP A 11 -11.01 1.51 13.05
C TRP A 11 -11.07 0.11 13.67
N GLU A 12 -12.18 -0.60 13.55
CA GLU A 12 -12.31 -1.97 14.06
C GLU A 12 -11.42 -2.91 13.23
N LYS A 13 -11.50 -2.82 11.90
CA LYS A 13 -10.60 -3.57 11.00
C LYS A 13 -9.15 -3.19 11.20
N ALA A 14 -8.86 -1.92 11.47
CA ALA A 14 -7.49 -1.47 11.74
C ALA A 14 -6.92 -2.10 13.01
N GLY A 15 -7.75 -2.30 14.05
CA GLY A 15 -7.38 -2.96 15.30
C GLY A 15 -7.19 -4.47 15.16
N GLU A 16 -8.10 -5.13 14.43
CA GLU A 16 -8.01 -6.56 14.11
C GLU A 16 -6.72 -6.86 13.33
N LEU A 17 -6.48 -6.15 12.23
CA LEU A 17 -5.34 -6.40 11.34
C LEU A 17 -4.00 -5.95 11.90
N SER A 18 -3.98 -5.03 12.88
CA SER A 18 -2.76 -4.72 13.61
C SER A 18 -2.49 -5.60 14.81
N GLY A 19 -3.46 -6.41 15.24
CA GLY A 19 -3.38 -7.20 16.47
C GLY A 19 -3.33 -6.34 17.75
N ASP A 20 -3.85 -5.11 17.70
CA ASP A 20 -3.72 -4.11 18.79
C ASP A 20 -5.00 -3.26 18.90
N ALA A 21 -6.12 -3.91 19.17
CA ALA A 21 -7.42 -3.24 19.25
C ALA A 21 -7.48 -2.17 20.36
N GLU A 22 -6.80 -2.40 21.49
CA GLU A 22 -6.75 -1.43 22.59
C GLU A 22 -5.95 -0.19 22.23
N GLY A 23 -4.76 -0.37 21.61
CA GLY A 23 -3.97 0.75 21.12
C GLY A 23 -4.71 1.56 20.05
N VAL A 24 -5.47 0.90 19.16
CA VAL A 24 -6.31 1.61 18.19
C VAL A 24 -7.38 2.45 18.87
N LYS A 25 -8.13 1.91 19.83
CA LYS A 25 -9.16 2.66 20.57
C LYS A 25 -8.58 3.86 21.32
N MET A 26 -7.40 3.69 21.93
CA MET A 26 -6.72 4.78 22.63
C MET A 26 -6.29 5.89 21.67
N LEU A 27 -5.76 5.53 20.49
CA LEU A 27 -5.15 6.48 19.56
C LEU A 27 -6.13 7.09 18.55
N GLU A 28 -7.29 6.48 18.33
CA GLU A 28 -8.36 6.97 17.46
C GLU A 28 -8.71 8.46 17.68
N PRO A 29 -9.03 8.96 18.90
CA PRO A 29 -9.39 10.36 19.09
C PRO A 29 -8.25 11.32 18.72
N TYR A 30 -7.00 10.93 18.97
CA TYR A 30 -5.83 11.73 18.63
C TYR A 30 -5.62 11.79 17.11
N LEU A 31 -5.72 10.64 16.43
CA LEU A 31 -5.60 10.57 14.98
C LEU A 31 -6.70 11.38 14.29
N LYS A 32 -7.96 11.30 14.77
CA LYS A 32 -9.05 12.16 14.28
C LYS A 32 -8.72 13.64 14.43
N ALA A 33 -8.23 14.04 15.61
CA ALA A 33 -7.84 15.42 15.85
C ALA A 33 -6.68 15.88 14.96
N TRP A 34 -5.70 15.01 14.71
CA TRP A 34 -4.57 15.31 13.82
C TRP A 34 -4.99 15.45 12.36
N ILE A 35 -5.87 14.59 11.88
CA ILE A 35 -6.44 14.67 10.52
C ILE A 35 -7.21 15.98 10.35
N LEU A 36 -8.09 16.31 11.29
CA LEU A 36 -8.88 17.56 11.26
C LEU A 36 -8.00 18.81 11.29
N LYS A 37 -6.84 18.74 11.98
CA LYS A 37 -5.88 19.85 12.08
C LYS A 37 -4.84 19.87 10.97
N GLY A 38 -4.89 18.92 10.01
CA GLY A 38 -3.88 18.83 8.95
C GLY A 38 -2.47 18.50 9.43
N LEU A 39 -2.34 17.81 10.58
CA LEU A 39 -1.06 17.46 11.19
C LEU A 39 -0.48 16.14 10.67
N VAL A 40 -1.26 15.38 9.90
CA VAL A 40 -0.81 14.12 9.30
C VAL A 40 -0.08 14.43 7.98
N PRO A 41 1.20 14.03 7.82
CA PRO A 41 1.92 14.26 6.57
C PRO A 41 1.21 13.62 5.37
N ASP A 42 1.21 14.31 4.23
CA ASP A 42 0.51 13.89 3.00
C ASP A 42 0.82 12.45 2.56
N LYS A 43 2.06 11.99 2.76
CA LYS A 43 2.48 10.61 2.44
C LYS A 43 1.73 9.52 3.23
N TYR A 44 1.04 9.91 4.30
CA TYR A 44 0.16 9.06 5.11
C TYR A 44 -1.32 9.38 4.89
N MET A 45 -1.67 10.27 3.97
CA MET A 45 -3.05 10.61 3.60
C MET A 45 -3.31 10.04 2.20
N PHE A 46 -3.75 8.78 2.13
CA PHE A 46 -4.06 8.13 0.86
C PHE A 46 -5.27 7.22 1.00
N LYS A 47 -5.86 6.85 -0.14
CA LYS A 47 -6.88 5.81 -0.24
C LYS A 47 -6.46 4.82 -1.33
N VAL A 48 -6.82 3.56 -1.16
CA VAL A 48 -6.60 2.55 -2.22
C VAL A 48 -7.67 2.72 -3.28
N VAL A 49 -7.26 2.92 -4.54
CA VAL A 49 -8.19 3.24 -5.66
C VAL A 49 -7.97 2.40 -6.92
N TYR A 50 -6.82 1.74 -7.10
CA TYR A 50 -6.50 0.94 -8.29
C TYR A 50 -6.77 1.66 -9.62
N ASN A 51 -5.94 2.65 -9.96
CA ASN A 51 -6.08 3.47 -11.17
C ASN A 51 -5.72 2.66 -12.43
N VAL A 52 -6.70 2.00 -13.05
CA VAL A 52 -6.51 1.17 -14.24
C VAL A 52 -5.95 1.91 -15.46
N ALA A 53 -6.10 3.24 -15.52
CA ALA A 53 -5.63 4.05 -16.66
C ALA A 53 -4.10 4.20 -16.71
N VAL A 54 -3.39 3.91 -15.61
CA VAL A 54 -1.93 4.07 -15.50
C VAL A 54 -1.19 2.74 -15.36
N VAL A 55 -1.84 1.62 -15.67
CA VAL A 55 -1.21 0.30 -15.63
C VAL A 55 -0.14 0.20 -16.71
N THR A 56 1.10 -0.06 -16.30
CA THR A 56 2.24 -0.26 -17.20
C THR A 56 2.64 -1.74 -17.25
N PRO A 57 3.46 -2.16 -18.23
CA PRO A 57 4.03 -3.52 -18.24
C PRO A 57 4.87 -3.84 -17.00
N VAL A 58 5.48 -2.82 -16.38
CA VAL A 58 6.24 -2.95 -15.13
C VAL A 58 5.30 -3.27 -13.97
N VAL A 59 4.17 -2.57 -13.87
CA VAL A 59 3.12 -2.85 -12.88
C VAL A 59 2.56 -4.25 -13.07
N GLN A 60 2.27 -4.65 -14.32
CA GLN A 60 1.80 -6.00 -14.64
C GLN A 60 2.78 -7.08 -14.17
N LYS A 61 4.05 -7.00 -14.59
CA LYS A 61 5.09 -7.95 -14.17
C LYS A 61 5.24 -8.02 -12.65
N TYR A 62 5.22 -6.87 -11.98
CA TYR A 62 5.31 -6.83 -10.52
C TYR A 62 4.15 -7.59 -9.87
N VAL A 63 2.92 -7.33 -10.31
CA VAL A 63 1.71 -7.95 -9.74
C VAL A 63 1.64 -9.44 -10.05
N GLU A 64 2.01 -9.85 -11.26
CA GLU A 64 2.10 -11.26 -11.66
C GLU A 64 3.07 -12.04 -10.78
N ALA A 65 4.20 -11.43 -10.43
CA ALA A 65 5.24 -12.02 -9.58
C ALA A 65 4.86 -12.09 -8.09
N LEU A 66 3.79 -11.43 -7.66
CA LEU A 66 3.28 -11.57 -6.28
C LEU A 66 2.79 -13.00 -6.06
N LYS A 67 3.19 -13.58 -4.92
CA LYS A 67 2.78 -14.91 -4.47
C LYS A 67 2.05 -14.80 -3.12
N PRO A 68 1.05 -15.67 -2.86
CA PRO A 68 0.46 -15.81 -1.54
C PRO A 68 1.55 -16.12 -0.50
N GLY A 69 1.45 -15.50 0.67
CA GLY A 69 2.36 -15.74 1.80
C GLY A 69 3.71 -15.01 1.75
N MET A 70 3.98 -14.17 0.74
CA MET A 70 5.18 -13.33 0.74
C MET A 70 5.18 -12.36 1.92
N SER A 71 6.35 -12.17 2.55
CA SER A 71 6.49 -11.19 3.62
C SER A 71 6.45 -9.76 3.05
N ALA A 72 6.16 -8.77 3.90
CA ALA A 72 6.24 -7.36 3.50
C ALA A 72 7.64 -6.96 3.01
N GLU A 73 8.69 -7.66 3.45
CA GLU A 73 10.05 -7.44 2.98
C GLU A 73 10.25 -8.04 1.58
N ASP A 74 9.82 -9.28 1.34
CA ASP A 74 9.90 -9.91 0.02
C ASP A 74 9.15 -9.11 -1.03
N ILE A 75 7.94 -8.65 -0.70
CA ILE A 75 7.14 -7.78 -1.57
C ILE A 75 7.87 -6.47 -1.85
N HIS A 76 8.51 -5.87 -0.84
CA HIS A 76 9.29 -4.64 -1.07
C HIS A 76 10.50 -4.90 -1.97
N ASN A 77 11.21 -6.00 -1.75
CA ASN A 77 12.40 -6.38 -2.50
C ASN A 77 12.08 -6.73 -3.96
N LEU A 78 10.88 -7.24 -4.23
CA LEU A 78 10.39 -7.50 -5.59
C LEU A 78 10.49 -6.27 -6.50
N ALA A 79 10.34 -5.05 -5.96
CA ALA A 79 10.43 -3.83 -6.76
C ALA A 79 11.82 -3.65 -7.37
N PHE A 80 12.87 -4.03 -6.63
CA PHE A 80 14.24 -3.96 -7.10
C PHE A 80 14.54 -5.07 -8.12
N THR A 81 13.99 -6.27 -7.93
CA THR A 81 14.09 -7.36 -8.90
C THR A 81 13.46 -6.97 -10.23
N VAL A 82 12.20 -6.50 -10.20
CA VAL A 82 11.47 -6.05 -11.40
C VAL A 82 12.19 -4.89 -12.06
N ALA A 83 12.74 -3.94 -11.28
CA ALA A 83 13.52 -2.83 -11.83
C ALA A 83 14.72 -3.32 -12.65
N LYS A 84 15.51 -4.23 -12.06
CA LYS A 84 16.69 -4.84 -12.71
C LYS A 84 16.31 -5.61 -13.98
N GLU A 85 15.25 -6.41 -13.94
CA GLU A 85 14.79 -7.22 -15.08
C GLU A 85 14.25 -6.38 -16.25
N ASN A 86 13.78 -5.16 -15.99
CA ASN A 86 13.21 -4.27 -17.00
C ASN A 86 14.13 -3.10 -17.37
N GLY A 87 15.35 -3.05 -16.83
CA GLY A 87 16.31 -1.98 -17.13
C GLY A 87 15.84 -0.59 -16.68
N VAL A 88 15.03 -0.51 -15.62
CA VAL A 88 14.51 0.74 -15.05
C VAL A 88 15.04 0.96 -13.63
N GLU A 89 14.96 2.19 -13.12
CA GLU A 89 15.31 2.47 -11.73
C GLU A 89 14.22 1.96 -10.78
N ALA A 90 14.61 1.46 -9.60
CA ALA A 90 13.66 1.00 -8.57
C ALA A 90 12.69 2.11 -8.14
N LYS A 91 13.15 3.37 -8.09
CA LYS A 91 12.31 4.54 -7.79
C LYS A 91 11.13 4.66 -8.76
N GLU A 92 11.35 4.33 -10.02
CA GLU A 92 10.32 4.40 -11.05
C GLU A 92 9.31 3.27 -10.89
N VAL A 93 9.75 2.06 -10.53
CA VAL A 93 8.84 0.95 -10.16
C VAL A 93 7.97 1.35 -8.97
N PHE A 94 8.56 1.90 -7.90
CA PHE A 94 7.80 2.35 -6.73
C PHE A 94 6.76 3.40 -7.10
N LYS A 95 7.15 4.40 -7.90
CA LYS A 95 6.27 5.48 -8.34
C LYS A 95 5.09 4.92 -9.14
N GLN A 96 5.33 4.06 -10.13
CA GLN A 96 4.26 3.46 -10.94
C GLN A 96 3.31 2.61 -10.08
N MET A 97 3.85 1.87 -9.12
CA MET A 97 3.03 1.12 -8.16
C MET A 97 2.18 2.03 -7.28
N TYR A 98 2.69 3.17 -6.80
CA TYR A 98 1.88 4.12 -6.02
C TYR A 98 0.82 4.83 -6.88
N GLN A 99 1.16 5.20 -8.11
CA GLN A 99 0.20 5.82 -9.03
C GLN A 99 -0.96 4.85 -9.31
N TRP A 100 -0.66 3.57 -9.51
CA TRP A 100 -1.68 2.55 -9.67
C TRP A 100 -2.47 2.29 -8.37
N LEU A 101 -1.82 2.01 -7.24
CA LEU A 101 -2.51 1.59 -6.02
C LEU A 101 -3.29 2.71 -5.33
N ILE A 102 -2.74 3.93 -5.31
CA ILE A 102 -3.20 5.02 -4.44
C ILE A 102 -3.26 6.40 -5.13
N ASP A 103 -3.10 6.45 -6.46
CA ASP A 103 -3.13 7.67 -7.27
C ASP A 103 -2.18 8.78 -6.76
N ALA A 104 -1.00 8.37 -6.30
CA ALA A 104 0.03 9.26 -5.77
C ALA A 104 1.42 8.92 -6.30
N ASN A 105 2.32 9.90 -6.33
CA ASN A 105 3.72 9.70 -6.75
C ASN A 105 4.59 9.03 -5.68
N MET A 106 4.14 9.00 -4.43
CA MET A 106 4.83 8.42 -3.29
C MET A 106 3.83 7.99 -2.22
N GLY A 107 4.26 7.10 -1.32
CA GLY A 107 3.39 6.56 -0.29
C GLY A 107 4.16 5.89 0.85
N PRO A 108 3.45 5.16 1.74
CA PRO A 108 4.08 4.34 2.75
C PRO A 108 4.90 3.22 2.09
N ARG A 109 5.81 2.58 2.83
CA ARG A 109 6.64 1.48 2.32
C ARG A 109 5.80 0.45 1.54
N LEU A 110 6.03 0.34 0.23
CA LEU A 110 5.21 -0.43 -0.71
C LEU A 110 4.91 -1.87 -0.23
N GLY A 111 5.93 -2.56 0.27
CA GLY A 111 5.74 -3.93 0.74
C GLY A 111 4.79 -4.05 1.94
N LYS A 112 4.80 -3.08 2.86
CA LYS A 112 3.83 -3.01 3.96
C LYS A 112 2.42 -2.68 3.44
N LEU A 113 2.32 -1.79 2.45
CA LEU A 113 1.05 -1.43 1.84
C LEU A 113 0.39 -2.63 1.17
N ILE A 114 1.11 -3.33 0.28
CA ILE A 114 0.59 -4.50 -0.43
C ILE A 114 0.32 -5.66 0.53
N TYR A 115 1.19 -5.88 1.53
CA TYR A 115 0.94 -6.89 2.56
C TYR A 115 -0.37 -6.62 3.32
N ALA A 116 -0.62 -5.35 3.71
CA ALA A 116 -1.83 -4.95 4.41
C ALA A 116 -3.11 -5.04 3.55
N ILE A 117 -2.99 -4.82 2.25
CA ILE A 117 -4.07 -5.03 1.28
C ILE A 117 -4.33 -6.54 1.07
N GLY A 118 -3.25 -7.32 0.93
CA GLY A 118 -3.23 -8.73 0.57
C GLY A 118 -2.86 -8.92 -0.91
N ALA A 119 -1.88 -9.78 -1.19
CA ALA A 119 -1.40 -10.07 -2.55
C ALA A 119 -2.54 -10.51 -3.48
N ASP A 120 -3.43 -11.40 -3.04
CA ASP A 120 -4.55 -11.88 -3.85
C ASP A 120 -5.52 -10.77 -4.26
N LYS A 121 -5.78 -9.80 -3.36
CA LYS A 121 -6.63 -8.64 -3.69
C LYS A 121 -5.97 -7.75 -4.73
N VAL A 122 -4.65 -7.56 -4.63
CA VAL A 122 -3.88 -6.79 -5.61
C VAL A 122 -3.90 -7.46 -6.98
N LYS A 123 -3.70 -8.78 -7.06
CA LYS A 123 -3.77 -9.52 -8.33
C LYS A 123 -5.17 -9.46 -8.95
N LYS A 124 -6.20 -9.73 -8.13
CA LYS A 124 -7.60 -9.62 -8.56
C LYS A 124 -7.97 -8.23 -9.07
N ALA A 125 -7.45 -7.16 -8.47
CA ALA A 125 -7.69 -5.79 -8.91
C ALA A 125 -7.07 -5.47 -10.28
N LEU A 126 -5.96 -6.13 -10.63
CA LEU A 126 -5.37 -6.02 -11.96
C LEU A 126 -6.08 -6.91 -13.01
N GLY A 127 -6.76 -7.96 -12.57
CA GLY A 127 -7.29 -9.02 -13.43
C GLY A 127 -6.28 -10.14 -13.72
N ALA A 128 -5.28 -10.30 -12.85
CA ALA A 128 -4.21 -11.29 -12.92
C ALA A 128 -4.34 -12.40 -11.87
#